data_AF-A0A8D0L6Y2-F1
#
_entry.id   AF-A0A8D0L6Y2-F1
#
_cell.length_a   1.000
_cell.length_b   1.000
_cell.length_c   1.000
_cell.angle_alpha   90.00
_cell.angle_beta   90.00
_cell.angle_gamma   90.00
#
_symmetry.space_group_name_H-M   'P 1'
#
loop_
_entity.id
_entity.type
_entity.pdbx_description
1 polymer ?
#
loop_
_entity_poly.entity_id
_entity_poly.type
_entity_poly.pdbx_seq_one_letter_code
_entity_poly.pdbx_strand_id
1 'polypeptide(L)'
;DNVLPLKLHSDGFYGIFKILKLVIILFVWMQGFFLTVSPEATLKVATQSSTHNKTFSLNLSAPFISQFYKEPLMKVMSYVDILFGNETTEDIKEIARKAQALPKMNPKRQRIVVFTQGKDDTIMATENEIRAFPVLISDQSEIVDTNGAGDAFVGGFLSQLVYDRPLTECIRAGHYAASVIIKRSGCTFPEKPDFH
;
A
#
# COMPACT_ATOMS: atom_id res chain seq x y z
N ASP A 1 54.43 -17.43 -4.08
CA ASP A 1 53.13 -17.03 -3.51
C ASP A 1 52.04 -17.11 -4.55
N ASN A 2 51.26 -18.19 -4.45
CA ASN A 2 50.18 -18.55 -5.36
C ASN A 2 48.96 -17.65 -5.15
N VAL A 3 48.61 -16.87 -6.17
CA VAL A 3 47.25 -16.31 -6.29
C VAL A 3 46.69 -16.78 -7.63
N LEU A 4 45.84 -17.81 -7.55
CA LEU A 4 44.99 -18.21 -8.67
C LEU A 4 44.03 -17.05 -9.00
N PRO A 5 43.84 -16.68 -10.29
CA PRO A 5 42.80 -15.75 -10.65
C PRO A 5 41.44 -16.43 -10.47
N LEU A 6 40.63 -15.89 -9.55
CA LEU A 6 39.22 -16.25 -9.42
C LEU A 6 38.52 -15.94 -10.74
N LYS A 7 38.12 -16.98 -11.49
CA LYS A 7 37.15 -16.84 -12.58
C LYS A 7 35.78 -16.55 -11.95
N LEU A 8 35.42 -15.27 -11.90
CA LEU A 8 34.05 -14.85 -11.60
C LEU A 8 33.16 -15.18 -12.80
N HIS A 9 32.25 -16.13 -12.63
CA HIS A 9 31.20 -16.42 -13.60
C HIS A 9 30.26 -15.22 -13.73
N SER A 10 29.86 -14.91 -14.97
CA SER A 10 29.00 -13.78 -15.39
C SER A 10 27.64 -13.68 -14.68
N ASP A 11 27.20 -14.76 -14.03
CA ASP A 11 25.91 -14.84 -13.37
C ASP A 11 25.87 -14.10 -12.01
N GLY A 12 27.03 -13.88 -11.38
CA GLY A 12 27.13 -13.17 -10.11
C GLY A 12 26.88 -11.66 -10.22
N PHE A 13 27.30 -11.04 -11.33
CA PHE A 13 27.16 -9.59 -11.53
C PHE A 13 25.70 -9.18 -11.76
N TYR A 14 24.93 -9.98 -12.51
CA TYR A 14 23.50 -9.75 -12.72
C TYR A 14 22.68 -9.90 -11.43
N GLY A 15 23.06 -10.83 -10.54
CA GLY A 15 22.44 -10.99 -9.23
C GLY A 15 22.68 -9.78 -8.30
N ILE A 16 23.92 -9.28 -8.27
CA ILE A 16 24.31 -8.13 -7.45
C ILE A 16 23.56 -6.87 -7.89
N PHE A 17 23.43 -6.61 -9.20
CA PHE A 17 22.67 -5.44 -9.69
C PHE A 17 21.16 -5.52 -9.41
N LYS A 18 20.56 -6.73 -9.42
CA LYS A 18 19.15 -6.93 -9.05
C LYS A 18 18.92 -6.72 -7.55
N ILE A 19 19.88 -7.09 -6.71
CA ILE A 19 19.85 -6.89 -5.26
C ILE A 19 20.10 -5.41 -4.93
N LEU A 20 21.08 -4.76 -5.58
CA LEU A 20 21.41 -3.34 -5.35
C LEU A 20 20.24 -2.39 -5.64
N LYS A 21 19.41 -2.68 -6.66
CA LYS A 21 18.24 -1.83 -6.96
C LYS A 21 17.19 -1.85 -5.87
N LEU A 22 17.06 -2.94 -5.10
CA LEU A 22 16.17 -2.94 -3.95
C LEU A 22 16.76 -2.13 -2.79
N VAL A 23 18.08 -2.02 -2.65
CA VAL A 23 18.76 -1.40 -1.48
C VAL A 23 18.31 0.05 -1.26
N ILE A 24 18.07 0.82 -2.33
CA ILE A 24 17.67 2.23 -2.26
C ILE A 24 16.15 2.41 -2.03
N ILE A 25 15.34 1.39 -2.32
CA ILE A 25 13.89 1.48 -2.21
C ILE A 25 13.48 1.47 -0.74
N LEU A 26 12.86 2.55 -0.26
CA LEU A 26 12.36 2.68 1.11
C LEU A 26 10.92 2.18 1.27
N PHE A 27 10.12 2.26 0.19
CA PHE A 27 8.70 1.93 0.17
C PHE A 27 8.37 1.06 -1.04
N VAL A 28 7.63 -0.02 -0.81
CA VAL A 28 7.06 -0.86 -1.85
C VAL A 28 5.55 -0.87 -1.67
N TRP A 29 4.81 -0.61 -2.75
CA TRP A 29 3.36 -0.80 -2.80
C TRP A 29 3.01 -1.87 -3.83
N MET A 30 2.12 -2.78 -3.45
CA MET A 30 1.65 -3.88 -4.30
C MET A 30 0.13 -3.92 -4.33
N GLN A 31 -0.44 -4.16 -5.51
CA GLN A 31 -1.86 -4.47 -5.65
C GLN A 31 -2.13 -5.94 -5.34
N GLY A 32 -3.24 -6.23 -4.66
CA GLY A 32 -3.69 -7.59 -4.35
C GLY A 32 -3.94 -8.42 -5.61
N PHE A 33 -4.31 -7.78 -6.73
CA PHE A 33 -4.40 -8.44 -8.03
C PHE A 33 -3.13 -9.20 -8.43
N PHE A 34 -1.94 -8.74 -8.02
CA PHE A 34 -0.70 -9.43 -8.39
C PHE A 34 -0.53 -10.78 -7.68
N LEU A 35 -1.30 -11.06 -6.62
CA LEU A 35 -1.36 -12.38 -5.98
C LEU A 35 -1.99 -13.46 -6.89
N THR A 36 -2.75 -13.06 -7.92
CA THR A 36 -3.30 -13.99 -8.92
C THR A 36 -2.29 -14.36 -10.00
N VAL A 37 -1.25 -13.53 -10.15
CA VAL A 37 -0.23 -13.66 -11.19
C VAL A 37 1.04 -14.30 -10.65
N SER A 38 1.57 -13.77 -9.54
CA SER A 38 2.78 -14.31 -8.90
C SER A 38 2.78 -14.05 -7.39
N PRO A 39 2.12 -14.92 -6.61
CA PRO A 39 2.18 -14.85 -5.16
C PRO A 39 3.61 -15.09 -4.63
N GLU A 40 4.44 -15.87 -5.32
CA GLU A 40 5.83 -16.13 -4.94
C GLU A 40 6.69 -14.86 -5.08
N ALA A 41 6.52 -14.10 -6.16
CA ALA A 41 7.22 -12.83 -6.33
C ALA A 41 6.79 -11.82 -5.27
N THR A 42 5.48 -11.74 -4.98
CA THR A 42 4.95 -10.88 -3.92
C THR A 42 5.56 -11.23 -2.56
N LEU A 43 5.54 -12.52 -2.19
CA LEU A 43 6.12 -13.00 -0.95
C LEU A 43 7.63 -12.71 -0.87
N LYS A 44 8.37 -12.90 -1.97
CA LYS A 44 9.80 -12.61 -2.03
C LYS A 44 10.09 -11.13 -1.77
N VAL A 45 9.34 -10.23 -2.41
CA VAL A 45 9.48 -8.77 -2.20
C VAL A 45 9.09 -8.36 -0.79
N ALA A 46 8.00 -8.90 -0.25
CA ALA A 46 7.53 -8.61 1.11
C ALA A 46 8.55 -9.08 2.16
N THR A 47 9.10 -10.30 1.99
CA THR A 47 10.15 -10.85 2.85
C THR A 47 11.39 -9.97 2.83
N GLN A 48 11.88 -9.61 1.64
CA GLN A 48 13.06 -8.74 1.49
C GLN A 48 12.83 -7.34 2.08
N SER A 49 11.62 -6.80 1.99
CA SER A 49 11.28 -5.51 2.60
C SER A 49 11.38 -5.61 4.13
N SER A 50 10.77 -6.65 4.71
CA SER A 50 10.83 -6.94 6.14
C SER A 50 12.26 -7.14 6.66
N THR A 51 13.09 -7.95 5.98
CA THR A 51 14.47 -8.21 6.43
C THR A 51 15.35 -6.96 6.44
N HIS A 52 15.05 -5.98 5.58
CA HIS A 52 15.79 -4.72 5.48
C HIS A 52 15.05 -3.53 6.13
N ASN A 53 14.00 -3.80 6.92
CA ASN A 53 13.20 -2.78 7.61
C ASN A 53 12.62 -1.68 6.69
N LYS A 54 12.29 -2.06 5.45
CA LYS A 54 11.60 -1.23 4.46
C LYS A 54 10.09 -1.40 4.60
N THR A 55 9.36 -0.37 4.21
CA THR A 55 7.90 -0.37 4.29
C THR A 55 7.32 -1.17 3.13
N PHE A 56 6.58 -2.22 3.43
CA PHE A 56 5.80 -2.97 2.45
C PHE A 56 4.30 -2.69 2.64
N SER A 57 3.66 -2.14 1.61
CA SER A 57 2.23 -1.89 1.59
C SER A 57 1.52 -2.76 0.55
N LEU A 58 0.28 -3.15 0.87
CA LEU A 58 -0.55 -4.01 0.04
C LEU A 58 -1.95 -3.43 -0.05
N ASN A 59 -2.56 -3.43 -1.24
CA ASN A 59 -3.99 -3.18 -1.41
C ASN A 59 -4.75 -4.51 -1.48
N LEU A 60 -5.88 -4.65 -0.78
CA LEU A 60 -6.77 -5.81 -0.92
C LEU A 60 -7.37 -5.92 -2.33
N SER A 61 -7.43 -4.80 -3.06
CA SER A 61 -7.87 -4.62 -4.44
C SER A 61 -9.33 -4.98 -4.72
N ALA A 62 -9.78 -6.21 -4.43
CA ALA A 62 -11.15 -6.64 -4.67
C ALA A 62 -11.58 -7.78 -3.73
N PRO A 63 -12.89 -7.95 -3.46
CA PRO A 63 -13.41 -9.00 -2.58
C PRO A 63 -12.96 -10.42 -2.97
N PHE A 64 -12.85 -10.70 -4.28
CA PHE A 64 -12.48 -12.02 -4.77
C PHE A 64 -11.05 -12.43 -4.36
N ILE A 65 -10.15 -11.47 -4.09
CA ILE A 65 -8.80 -11.77 -3.58
C ILE A 65 -8.89 -12.40 -2.20
N SER A 66 -9.68 -11.80 -1.30
CA SER A 66 -9.90 -12.33 0.05
C SER A 66 -10.70 -13.64 0.04
N GLN A 67 -11.54 -13.88 -0.96
CA GLN A 67 -12.37 -15.09 -1.07
C GLN A 67 -11.60 -16.27 -1.67
N PHE A 68 -10.91 -16.08 -2.79
CA PHE A 68 -10.31 -17.17 -3.57
C PHE A 68 -8.79 -17.24 -3.46
N TYR A 69 -8.13 -16.15 -3.06
CA TYR A 69 -6.67 -16.07 -2.89
C TYR A 69 -6.27 -15.83 -1.43
N LYS A 70 -7.12 -16.28 -0.49
CA LYS A 70 -6.92 -16.14 0.95
C LYS A 70 -5.59 -16.72 1.41
N GLU A 71 -5.22 -17.91 0.93
CA GLU A 71 -3.97 -18.55 1.37
C GLU A 71 -2.72 -17.74 0.95
N PRO A 72 -2.54 -17.36 -0.33
CA PRO A 72 -1.49 -16.41 -0.71
C PRO A 72 -1.52 -15.08 0.05
N LEU A 73 -2.71 -14.48 0.20
CA LEU A 73 -2.89 -13.22 0.91
C LEU A 73 -2.38 -13.34 2.35
N MET A 74 -2.78 -14.38 3.09
CA MET A 74 -2.39 -14.59 4.48
C MET A 74 -0.90 -14.90 4.64
N LYS A 75 -0.27 -15.58 3.66
CA LYS A 75 1.20 -15.77 3.64
C LYS A 75 1.96 -14.45 3.55
N VAL A 76 1.44 -13.48 2.78
CA VAL A 76 2.04 -12.16 2.61
C VAL A 76 1.67 -11.20 3.75
N MET A 77 0.48 -11.36 4.34
CA MET A 77 -0.09 -10.43 5.33
C MET A 77 0.82 -10.18 6.54
N SER A 78 1.59 -11.18 6.98
CA SER A 78 2.52 -11.04 8.10
C SER A 78 3.70 -10.07 7.83
N TYR A 79 3.94 -9.74 6.56
CA TYR A 79 4.95 -8.78 6.14
C TYR A 79 4.38 -7.39 5.83
N VAL A 80 3.04 -7.23 5.79
CA VAL A 80 2.38 -5.97 5.42
C VAL A 80 2.47 -4.96 6.55
N ASP A 81 3.12 -3.83 6.29
CA ASP A 81 3.21 -2.67 7.17
C ASP A 81 2.01 -1.74 7.01
N ILE A 82 1.54 -1.55 5.78
CA ILE A 82 0.34 -0.73 5.49
C ILE A 82 -0.62 -1.53 4.61
N LEU A 83 -1.80 -1.81 5.13
CA LEU A 83 -2.87 -2.48 4.39
C LEU A 83 -3.89 -1.45 3.92
N PHE A 84 -4.07 -1.34 2.61
CA PHE A 84 -5.15 -0.58 1.99
C PHE A 84 -6.30 -1.50 1.58
N GLY A 85 -7.51 -0.96 1.56
CA GLY A 85 -8.69 -1.65 1.09
C GLY A 85 -9.90 -0.74 1.07
N ASN A 86 -11.04 -1.28 0.67
CA ASN A 86 -12.32 -0.60 0.65
C ASN A 86 -13.38 -1.38 1.43
N GLU A 87 -14.55 -0.78 1.57
CA GLU A 87 -15.71 -1.34 2.25
C GLU A 87 -16.14 -2.68 1.64
N THR A 88 -16.45 -3.65 2.51
CA THR A 88 -16.98 -4.96 2.09
C THR A 88 -18.12 -5.47 2.98
N THR A 89 -18.30 -4.92 4.19
CA THR A 89 -19.32 -5.33 5.18
C THR A 89 -19.65 -4.19 6.15
N GLU A 90 -20.65 -4.38 7.02
CA GLU A 90 -21.20 -3.35 7.93
C GLU A 90 -20.27 -2.93 9.09
N ASP A 91 -19.26 -3.73 9.50
CA ASP A 91 -18.35 -3.39 10.61
C ASP A 91 -16.89 -3.20 10.18
N ILE A 92 -16.66 -2.16 9.38
CA ILE A 92 -15.34 -1.83 8.86
C ILE A 92 -14.31 -1.52 9.97
N LYS A 93 -14.76 -0.98 11.11
CA LYS A 93 -13.88 -0.57 12.22
C LYS A 93 -13.36 -1.80 12.95
N GLU A 94 -14.22 -2.78 13.22
CA GLU A 94 -13.79 -4.03 13.81
C GLU A 94 -12.87 -4.82 12.86
N ILE A 95 -13.17 -4.84 11.57
CA ILE A 95 -12.29 -5.49 10.57
C ILE A 95 -10.94 -4.79 10.52
N ALA A 96 -10.90 -3.46 10.50
CA ALA A 96 -9.65 -2.71 10.53
C ALA A 96 -8.83 -3.04 11.79
N ARG A 97 -9.48 -3.13 12.97
CA ARG A 97 -8.84 -3.55 14.23
C ARG A 97 -8.24 -4.96 14.13
N LYS A 98 -9.03 -5.92 13.65
CA LYS A 98 -8.61 -7.32 13.51
C LYS A 98 -7.45 -7.46 12.53
N ALA A 99 -7.52 -6.77 11.39
CA ALA A 99 -6.45 -6.77 10.39
C ALA A 99 -5.18 -6.12 10.93
N GLN A 100 -5.30 -5.01 11.67
CA GLN A 100 -4.19 -4.32 12.31
C GLN A 100 -3.46 -5.27 13.28
N ALA A 101 -4.22 -6.00 14.11
CA ALA A 101 -3.70 -6.90 15.13
C ALA A 101 -3.16 -8.25 14.61
N LEU A 102 -3.23 -8.53 13.30
CA LEU A 102 -2.67 -9.78 12.76
C LEU A 102 -1.16 -9.89 13.06
N PRO A 103 -0.62 -11.09 13.27
CA PRO A 103 0.81 -11.27 13.54
C PRO A 103 1.69 -10.62 12.47
N LYS A 104 2.85 -10.10 12.89
CA LYS A 104 3.86 -9.50 12.00
C LYS A 104 5.22 -10.17 12.14
N MET A 105 5.92 -10.29 11.01
CA MET A 105 7.29 -10.80 10.95
C MET A 105 8.32 -9.75 11.36
N ASN A 106 8.10 -8.48 11.01
CA ASN A 106 8.96 -7.38 11.45
C ASN A 106 8.36 -6.72 12.71
N PRO A 107 8.94 -6.91 13.90
CA PRO A 107 8.43 -6.29 15.12
C PRO A 107 8.81 -4.81 15.25
N LYS A 108 9.70 -4.28 14.39
CA LYS A 108 10.14 -2.88 14.46
C LYS A 108 9.10 -1.89 13.96
N ARG A 109 8.05 -2.36 13.31
CA ARG A 109 6.96 -1.55 12.75
C ARG A 109 5.64 -2.24 13.05
N GLN A 110 4.67 -1.47 13.53
CA GLN A 110 3.31 -1.97 13.67
C GLN A 110 2.54 -1.81 12.37
N ARG A 111 1.53 -2.67 12.17
CA ARG A 111 0.67 -2.55 11.00
C ARG A 111 -0.20 -1.29 11.13
N ILE A 112 -0.36 -0.59 10.02
CA ILE A 112 -1.39 0.43 9.81
C ILE A 112 -2.38 -0.14 8.81
N VAL A 113 -3.67 0.04 9.07
CA VAL A 113 -4.75 -0.34 8.14
C VAL A 113 -5.51 0.91 7.76
N VAL A 114 -5.74 1.10 6.46
CA VAL A 114 -6.49 2.23 5.92
C VAL A 114 -7.56 1.71 4.98
N PHE A 115 -8.83 1.88 5.38
CA PHE A 115 -9.99 1.47 4.59
C PHE A 115 -10.79 2.68 4.16
N THR A 116 -10.90 2.89 2.85
CA THR A 116 -11.76 3.90 2.25
C THR A 116 -13.20 3.38 2.17
N GLN A 117 -14.19 4.28 2.16
CA GLN A 117 -15.61 3.93 2.13
C GLN A 117 -16.42 4.78 1.13
N GLY A 118 -15.85 5.03 -0.05
CA GLY A 118 -16.44 5.93 -1.04
C GLY A 118 -16.66 7.34 -0.48
N LYS A 119 -17.92 7.68 -0.19
CA LYS A 119 -18.33 8.97 0.38
C LYS A 119 -18.25 9.03 1.92
N ASP A 120 -18.25 7.86 2.56
CA ASP A 120 -18.22 7.75 4.02
C ASP A 120 -16.79 7.86 4.55
N ASP A 121 -16.65 8.05 5.86
CA ASP A 121 -15.36 8.26 6.50
C ASP A 121 -14.32 7.18 6.14
N THR A 122 -13.11 7.60 5.84
CA THR A 122 -11.97 6.68 5.77
C THR A 122 -11.57 6.25 7.17
N ILE A 123 -11.44 4.93 7.37
CA ILE A 123 -11.04 4.36 8.66
C ILE A 123 -9.57 4.04 8.65
N MET A 124 -8.84 4.56 9.64
CA MET A 124 -7.46 4.21 9.91
C MET A 124 -7.38 3.46 11.25
N ALA A 125 -6.74 2.30 11.26
CA ALA A 125 -6.39 1.59 12.48
C ALA A 125 -4.86 1.52 12.65
N THR A 126 -4.40 1.85 13.83
CA THR A 126 -3.01 1.69 14.31
C THR A 126 -3.02 0.80 15.56
N GLU A 127 -1.85 0.51 16.12
CA GLU A 127 -1.76 -0.24 17.39
C GLU A 127 -2.53 0.44 18.54
N ASN A 128 -2.54 1.78 18.56
CA ASN A 128 -3.06 2.54 19.69
C ASN A 128 -4.51 3.00 19.48
N GLU A 129 -4.94 3.19 18.24
CA GLU A 129 -6.21 3.86 17.97
C GLU A 129 -6.86 3.46 16.65
N ILE A 130 -8.17 3.69 16.59
CA ILE A 130 -8.96 3.68 15.36
C ILE A 130 -9.56 5.06 15.19
N ARG A 131 -9.31 5.66 14.03
CA ARG A 131 -9.78 7.00 13.67
C ARG A 131 -10.58 6.97 12.39
N ALA A 132 -11.60 7.80 12.34
CA ALA A 132 -12.41 8.05 11.17
C ALA A 132 -12.05 9.44 10.61
N PHE A 133 -11.92 9.54 9.29
CA PHE A 133 -11.54 10.75 8.58
C PHE A 133 -12.60 11.07 7.53
N PRO A 134 -13.33 12.19 7.66
CA PRO A 134 -14.36 12.57 6.69
C PRO A 134 -13.73 12.87 5.34
N VAL A 135 -14.40 12.41 4.28
CA VAL A 135 -13.95 12.61 2.89
C VAL A 135 -14.18 14.07 2.46
N LEU A 136 -13.26 14.63 1.68
CA LEU A 136 -13.24 16.04 1.27
C LEU A 136 -14.24 16.43 0.16
N ILE A 137 -15.31 15.66 -0.06
CA ILE A 137 -16.27 15.93 -1.14
C ILE A 137 -17.44 16.74 -0.60
N SER A 138 -17.48 18.02 -0.96
CA SER A 138 -18.58 18.93 -0.57
C SER A 138 -19.78 18.86 -1.49
N ASP A 139 -19.62 18.45 -2.76
CA ASP A 139 -20.72 18.33 -3.73
C ASP A 139 -20.60 17.04 -4.57
N GLN A 140 -21.64 16.21 -4.52
CA GLN A 140 -21.70 14.97 -5.30
C GLN A 140 -22.01 15.24 -6.79
N SER A 141 -22.54 16.42 -7.13
CA SER A 141 -22.84 16.80 -8.51
C SER A 141 -21.60 16.96 -9.40
N GLU A 142 -20.44 17.19 -8.79
CA GLU A 142 -19.15 17.31 -9.48
C GLU A 142 -18.49 15.95 -9.80
N ILE A 143 -19.05 14.84 -9.32
CA ILE A 143 -18.50 13.51 -9.55
C ILE A 143 -18.81 13.06 -10.98
N VAL A 144 -17.77 12.82 -11.77
CA VAL A 144 -17.84 12.37 -13.16
C VAL A 144 -17.57 10.87 -13.29
N ASP A 145 -16.53 10.36 -12.61
CA ASP A 145 -16.08 8.98 -12.70
C ASP A 145 -15.42 8.56 -11.38
N THR A 146 -15.81 7.44 -10.79
CA THR A 146 -15.20 6.94 -9.54
C THR A 146 -14.03 5.98 -9.78
N ASN A 147 -13.78 5.60 -11.04
CA ASN A 147 -12.69 4.70 -11.39
C ASN A 147 -11.34 5.31 -11.03
N GLY A 148 -10.51 4.51 -10.36
CA GLY A 148 -9.17 4.93 -9.94
C GLY A 148 -9.15 5.84 -8.71
N ALA A 149 -10.29 6.17 -8.08
CA ALA A 149 -10.32 6.97 -6.85
C ALA A 149 -9.51 6.32 -5.71
N GLY A 150 -9.58 5.00 -5.56
CA GLY A 150 -8.80 4.25 -4.58
C GLY A 150 -7.29 4.27 -4.87
N ASP A 151 -6.90 4.13 -6.14
CA ASP A 151 -5.49 4.21 -6.55
C ASP A 151 -4.94 5.62 -6.36
N ALA A 152 -5.73 6.64 -6.69
CA ALA A 152 -5.41 8.04 -6.46
C ALA A 152 -5.24 8.34 -4.96
N PHE A 153 -6.14 7.81 -4.12
CA PHE A 153 -6.04 7.91 -2.67
C PHE A 153 -4.72 7.32 -2.17
N VAL A 154 -4.37 6.11 -2.59
CA VAL A 154 -3.10 5.48 -2.19
C VAL A 154 -1.91 6.29 -2.70
N GLY A 155 -1.94 6.79 -3.93
CA GLY A 155 -0.91 7.67 -4.49
C GLY A 155 -0.70 8.94 -3.66
N GLY A 156 -1.78 9.63 -3.31
CA GLY A 156 -1.77 10.80 -2.43
C GLY A 156 -1.23 10.48 -1.04
N PHE A 157 -1.67 9.38 -0.43
CA PHE A 157 -1.16 8.90 0.85
C PHE A 157 0.35 8.65 0.82
N LEU A 158 0.82 7.89 -0.16
CA LEU A 158 2.24 7.55 -0.30
C LEU A 158 3.09 8.80 -0.60
N SER A 159 2.55 9.80 -1.30
CA SER A 159 3.25 11.06 -1.60
C SER A 159 3.70 11.80 -0.36
N GLN A 160 2.97 11.69 0.75
CA GLN A 160 3.32 12.32 2.03
C GLN A 160 4.12 11.36 2.91
N LEU A 161 3.80 10.07 2.86
CA LEU A 161 4.51 9.04 3.62
C LEU A 161 6.01 9.00 3.30
N VAL A 162 6.39 9.19 2.02
CA VAL A 162 7.81 9.19 1.61
C VAL A 162 8.61 10.34 2.23
N TYR A 163 7.94 11.41 2.68
CA TYR A 163 8.54 12.53 3.40
C TYR A 163 8.36 12.43 4.92
N ASP A 164 8.00 11.25 5.43
CA ASP A 164 7.76 11.00 6.86
C ASP A 164 6.75 11.97 7.49
N ARG A 165 5.76 12.39 6.70
CA ARG A 165 4.68 13.26 7.19
C ARG A 165 3.75 12.48 8.12
N PRO A 166 3.05 13.16 9.04
CA PRO A 166 2.06 12.52 9.90
C PRO A 166 1.00 11.74 9.09
N LEU A 167 0.49 10.65 9.65
CA LEU A 167 -0.56 9.84 8.99
C LEU A 167 -1.80 10.65 8.65
N THR A 168 -2.14 11.65 9.45
CA THR A 168 -3.24 12.59 9.17
C THR A 168 -3.03 13.36 7.88
N GLU A 169 -1.80 13.78 7.58
CA GLU A 169 -1.43 14.45 6.32
C GLU A 169 -1.43 13.47 5.15
N CYS A 170 -1.03 12.22 5.39
CA CYS A 170 -1.12 11.16 4.37
C CYS A 170 -2.58 10.91 3.97
N ILE A 171 -3.49 10.78 4.94
CA ILE A 171 -4.93 10.63 4.66
C ILE A 171 -5.46 11.87 3.92
N ARG A 172 -5.11 13.08 4.36
CA ARG A 172 -5.54 14.34 3.73
C ARG A 172 -5.11 14.44 2.26
N ALA A 173 -3.86 14.08 1.96
CA ALA A 173 -3.35 14.02 0.60
C ALA A 173 -4.03 12.93 -0.24
N GLY A 174 -4.35 11.79 0.36
CA GLY A 174 -5.14 10.74 -0.30
C GLY A 174 -6.54 11.23 -0.67
N HIS A 175 -7.24 11.88 0.26
CA HIS A 175 -8.56 12.47 -0.02
C HIS A 175 -8.50 13.56 -1.09
N TYR A 176 -7.49 14.42 -1.04
CA TYR A 176 -7.25 15.42 -2.08
C TYR A 176 -7.05 14.78 -3.46
N ALA A 177 -6.14 13.80 -3.56
CA ALA A 177 -5.86 13.14 -4.82
C ALA A 177 -7.10 12.44 -5.39
N ALA A 178 -7.86 11.72 -4.55
CA ALA A 178 -9.12 11.11 -4.95
C ALA A 178 -10.15 12.16 -5.40
N SER A 179 -10.30 13.27 -4.68
CA SER A 179 -11.28 14.31 -5.04
C SER A 179 -10.95 15.02 -6.35
N VAL A 180 -9.67 15.11 -6.72
CA VAL A 180 -9.24 15.63 -8.03
C VAL A 180 -9.59 14.64 -9.15
N ILE A 181 -9.31 13.36 -8.96
CA ILE A 181 -9.53 12.33 -9.99
C ILE A 181 -11.02 12.15 -10.28
N ILE A 182 -11.87 12.10 -9.25
CA ILE A 182 -13.29 11.77 -9.46
C ILE A 182 -14.08 12.83 -10.24
N LYS A 183 -13.54 14.04 -10.35
CA LYS A 183 -14.15 15.17 -11.09
C LYS A 183 -13.85 15.13 -12.59
N ARG A 184 -13.19 14.08 -13.07
CA ARG A 184 -12.66 13.97 -14.43
C ARG A 184 -12.96 12.57 -14.96
N SER A 185 -13.01 12.43 -16.28
CA SER A 185 -13.16 11.11 -16.90
C SER A 185 -11.83 10.35 -16.81
N GLY A 186 -11.86 9.13 -16.28
CA GLY A 186 -10.69 8.31 -16.04
C GLY A 186 -9.71 8.89 -15.01
N CYS A 187 -8.55 8.23 -14.86
CA CYS A 187 -7.52 8.64 -13.90
C CYS A 187 -6.63 9.76 -14.49
N THR A 188 -7.17 10.98 -14.58
CA THR A 188 -6.46 12.16 -15.10
C THR A 188 -6.39 13.28 -14.08
N PHE A 189 -5.34 14.11 -14.12
CA PHE A 189 -5.10 15.19 -13.16
C PHE A 189 -4.58 16.47 -13.86
N PRO A 190 -4.67 17.64 -13.21
CA PRO A 190 -4.07 18.89 -13.71
C PRO A 190 -2.54 18.79 -13.75
N GLU A 191 -1.88 19.69 -14.49
CA GLU A 191 -0.41 19.70 -14.61
C GLU A 191 0.30 19.85 -13.25
N LYS A 192 -0.29 20.58 -12.31
CA LYS A 192 0.27 20.79 -10.97
C LYS A 192 -0.78 20.51 -9.90
N PRO A 193 -0.39 19.88 -8.77
CA PRO A 193 -1.27 19.76 -7.62
C PRO A 193 -1.46 21.12 -6.94
N ASP A 194 -2.66 21.33 -6.44
CA ASP A 194 -3.08 22.42 -5.56
C ASP A 194 -3.34 21.85 -4.15
N PHE A 195 -2.28 21.29 -3.56
CA PHE A 195 -2.28 20.69 -2.23
C PHE A 195 -1.28 21.44 -1.35
N HIS A 196 -1.76 22.00 -0.24
CA HIS A 196 -1.01 22.83 0.68
C HIS A 196 -1.14 22.31 2.10
#